data_AF-A0A7S1X2I0-F1
#
_entry.id   AF-A0A7S1X2I0-F1
#
_cell.length_a   1.000
_cell.length_b   1.000
_cell.length_c   1.000
_cell.angle_alpha   90.00
_cell.angle_beta   90.00
_cell.angle_gamma   90.00
#
_symmetry.space_group_name_H-M   'P 1'
#
loop_
_entity.id
_entity.type
_entity.pdbx_description
1 polymer ?
#
loop_
_entity_poly.entity_id
_entity_poly.type
_entity_poly.pdbx_seq_one_letter_code
_entity_poly.pdbx_strand_id
1 'polypeptide(L)'
;MKLKKTQKINHFCGMLEICRKKKLANNVARMAKLAEEEYDFHPITYNLPDDLAEFMDVLKSKKKKTFILKPDAGCQGKGIRLAQSTKDVTKALEELGTTTNVVAQKYIAKPFLIDDLKFDLRIY
;
A
#
# COMPACT_ATOMS: atom_id res chain seq x y z
N MET A 1 -19.50 -18.03 15.64
CA MET A 1 -19.68 -19.48 15.35
C MET A 1 -18.40 -20.20 15.79
N LYS A 2 -18.50 -21.23 16.64
CA LYS A 2 -17.33 -22.01 17.08
C LYS A 2 -17.24 -23.30 16.26
N LEU A 3 -16.09 -23.60 15.68
CA LEU A 3 -15.87 -24.81 14.90
C LEU A 3 -15.71 -26.04 15.82
N LYS A 4 -16.18 -27.20 15.36
CA LYS A 4 -15.91 -28.51 15.97
C LYS A 4 -14.51 -28.99 15.57
N LYS A 5 -13.93 -29.91 16.36
CA LYS A 5 -12.57 -30.46 16.13
C LYS A 5 -12.36 -31.08 14.73
N THR A 6 -13.42 -31.59 14.11
CA THR A 6 -13.37 -32.22 12.77
C THR A 6 -13.63 -31.24 11.63
N GLN A 7 -14.10 -30.03 11.92
CA GLN A 7 -14.38 -29.03 10.90
C GLN A 7 -13.10 -28.30 10.51
N LYS A 8 -12.98 -27.98 9.22
CA LYS A 8 -11.87 -27.21 8.66
C LYS A 8 -12.39 -25.87 8.14
N ILE A 9 -11.52 -24.87 8.14
CA ILE A 9 -11.74 -23.56 7.53
C ILE A 9 -10.50 -23.20 6.72
N ASN A 10 -10.68 -22.49 5.62
CA ASN A 10 -9.61 -22.12 4.68
C ASN A 10 -8.99 -20.74 4.96
N HIS A 11 -9.28 -20.14 6.11
CA HIS A 11 -8.73 -18.84 6.52
C HIS A 11 -8.22 -18.94 7.95
N PHE A 12 -7.02 -18.40 8.17
CA PHE A 12 -6.45 -18.28 9.50
C PHE A 12 -6.91 -17.00 10.19
N CYS A 13 -7.17 -17.07 11.49
CA CYS A 13 -7.36 -15.89 12.32
C CYS A 13 -6.10 -15.00 12.27
N GLY A 14 -6.27 -13.69 12.11
CA GLY A 14 -5.15 -12.74 12.05
C GLY A 14 -4.57 -12.51 10.65
N MET A 15 -5.02 -13.22 9.61
CA MET A 15 -4.51 -13.08 8.24
C MET A 15 -4.64 -11.64 7.67
N LEU A 16 -5.54 -10.82 8.24
CA LEU A 16 -5.66 -9.40 7.91
C LEU A 16 -4.38 -8.59 8.18
N GLU A 17 -3.47 -9.07 9.03
CA GLU A 17 -2.18 -8.43 9.30
C GLU A 17 -1.28 -8.34 8.06
N ILE A 18 -1.47 -9.24 7.08
CA ILE A 18 -0.77 -9.19 5.79
C ILE A 18 -1.72 -8.92 4.60
N CYS A 19 -3.02 -9.19 4.74
CA CYS A 19 -3.98 -8.94 3.66
C CYS A 19 -4.55 -7.51 3.61
N ARG A 20 -4.46 -6.72 4.70
CA ARG A 20 -4.76 -5.29 4.68
C ARG A 20 -3.50 -4.51 4.36
N LYS A 21 -3.59 -3.54 3.45
CA LYS A 21 -2.41 -2.79 2.95
C LYS A 21 -1.74 -2.01 4.07
N LYS A 22 -2.51 -1.35 4.93
CA LYS A 22 -2.02 -0.56 6.07
C LYS A 22 -1.26 -1.44 7.06
N LYS A 23 -1.84 -2.59 7.42
CA LYS A 23 -1.22 -3.56 8.33
C LYS A 23 0.04 -4.18 7.72
N LEU A 24 -0.01 -4.58 6.45
CA LEU A 24 1.14 -5.09 5.72
C LEU A 24 2.29 -4.08 5.72
N ALA A 25 2.00 -2.82 5.36
CA ALA A 25 3.00 -1.75 5.34
C ALA A 25 3.64 -1.54 6.72
N ASN A 26 2.84 -1.49 7.78
CA ASN A 26 3.35 -1.36 9.15
C ASN A 26 4.22 -2.56 9.57
N ASN A 27 3.76 -3.78 9.27
CA ASN A 27 4.49 -5.00 9.63
C ASN A 27 5.81 -5.11 8.86
N VAL A 28 5.83 -4.78 7.57
CA VAL A 28 7.06 -4.75 6.76
C VAL A 28 8.00 -3.65 7.23
N ALA A 29 7.52 -2.44 7.50
CA ALA A 29 8.34 -1.35 8.02
C ALA A 29 8.96 -1.70 9.40
N ARG A 30 8.23 -2.44 10.26
CA ARG A 30 8.78 -2.96 11.51
C ARG A 30 9.90 -3.97 11.26
N MET A 31 9.73 -4.87 10.30
CA MET A 31 10.75 -5.87 9.97
C MET A 31 11.99 -5.26 9.31
N ALA A 32 11.82 -4.27 8.43
CA ALA A 32 12.93 -3.55 7.81
C ALA A 32 13.82 -2.82 8.83
N LYS A 33 13.28 -2.40 9.98
CA LYS A 33 14.09 -1.85 11.09
C LYS A 33 14.96 -2.89 11.79
N LEU A 34 14.60 -4.17 11.68
CA LEU A 34 15.32 -5.29 12.30
C LEU A 34 16.30 -5.96 11.32
N ALA A 35 15.93 -6.02 10.04
CA ALA A 35 16.71 -6.64 8.97
C ALA A 35 16.48 -5.87 7.66
N GLU A 36 17.20 -4.76 7.48
CA GLU A 36 16.99 -3.86 6.35
C GLU A 36 17.24 -4.54 4.99
N GLU A 37 18.36 -5.28 4.87
CA GLU A 37 18.75 -5.95 3.62
C GLU A 37 17.75 -7.03 3.18
N GLU A 38 17.09 -7.71 4.13
CA GLU A 38 16.09 -8.76 3.83
C GLU A 38 14.73 -8.18 3.43
N TYR A 39 14.46 -6.91 3.75
CA TYR A 39 13.14 -6.28 3.58
C TYR A 39 13.13 -5.08 2.61
N ASP A 40 14.19 -4.88 1.82
CA ASP A 40 14.26 -3.87 0.74
C ASP A 40 13.34 -4.20 -0.47
N PHE A 41 12.63 -5.33 -0.44
CA PHE A 41 11.69 -5.70 -1.50
C PHE A 41 10.40 -4.85 -1.50
N HIS A 42 10.08 -4.14 -0.42
CA HIS A 42 8.84 -3.38 -0.30
C HIS A 42 9.07 -1.88 -0.51
N PRO A 43 8.40 -1.25 -1.50
CA PRO A 43 8.56 0.17 -1.73
C PRO A 43 8.15 1.01 -0.51
N ILE A 44 8.85 2.13 -0.29
CA ILE A 44 8.51 3.11 0.75
C ILE A 44 7.03 3.42 0.72
N THR A 45 6.40 3.33 1.89
CA THR A 45 4.94 3.37 2.04
C THR A 45 4.56 4.19 3.26
N TYR A 46 3.58 5.06 3.08
CA TYR A 46 2.99 5.93 4.11
C TYR A 46 1.52 5.55 4.31
N ASN A 47 1.09 5.45 5.56
CA ASN A 47 -0.27 5.10 5.96
C ASN A 47 -1.05 6.37 6.34
N LEU A 48 -2.04 6.73 5.55
CA LEU A 48 -2.86 7.92 5.76
C LEU A 48 -4.11 7.56 6.59
N PRO A 49 -4.52 8.42 7.54
CA PRO A 49 -4.02 9.78 7.78
C PRO A 49 -2.76 9.88 8.67
N ASP A 50 -2.34 8.80 9.31
CA ASP A 50 -1.29 8.78 10.34
C ASP A 50 0.04 9.44 9.88
N ASP A 51 0.48 9.15 8.65
CA ASP A 51 1.74 9.62 8.07
C ASP A 51 1.55 10.82 7.11
N LEU A 52 0.38 11.47 7.11
CA LEU A 52 0.04 12.49 6.10
C LEU A 52 1.00 13.68 6.10
N ALA A 53 1.39 14.16 7.29
CA ALA A 53 2.29 15.31 7.40
C ALA A 53 3.65 15.03 6.76
N GLU A 54 4.26 13.90 7.13
CA GLU A 54 5.54 13.44 6.57
C GLU A 54 5.43 13.22 5.05
N PHE A 55 4.37 12.56 4.61
CA PHE A 55 4.14 12.31 3.19
C PHE A 55 3.99 13.60 2.37
N MET A 56 3.27 14.60 2.90
CA MET A 56 3.12 15.89 2.24
C MET A 56 4.45 16.64 2.11
N ASP A 57 5.35 16.52 3.10
CA ASP A 57 6.69 17.12 3.03
C ASP A 57 7.58 16.42 1.99
N VAL A 58 7.48 15.10 1.88
CA VAL A 58 8.18 14.33 0.83
C VAL A 58 7.77 14.80 -0.57
N LEU A 59 6.49 15.11 -0.78
CA LEU A 59 5.95 15.60 -2.06
C LEU A 59 6.36 17.04 -2.39
N LYS A 60 6.69 17.87 -1.40
CA LYS A 60 7.22 19.23 -1.62
C LYS A 60 8.67 19.23 -2.11
N SER A 61 9.37 18.10 -2.03
CA SER A 61 10.78 18.03 -2.46
C SER A 61 10.96 18.30 -3.95
N LYS A 62 12.09 18.93 -4.34
CA LYS A 62 12.37 19.32 -5.74
C LYS A 62 12.43 18.13 -6.72
N LYS A 63 12.68 16.92 -6.22
CA LYS A 63 12.73 15.71 -7.06
C LYS A 63 11.30 15.23 -7.31
N LYS A 64 10.88 15.22 -8.57
CA LYS A 64 9.61 14.62 -8.97
C LYS A 64 9.56 13.16 -8.55
N LYS A 65 8.59 12.80 -7.72
CA LYS A 65 8.31 11.45 -7.27
C LYS A 65 6.85 11.14 -7.57
N THR A 66 6.58 9.94 -8.07
CA THR A 66 5.22 9.45 -8.27
C THR A 66 4.87 8.49 -7.15
N PHE A 67 3.72 8.69 -6.54
CA PHE A 67 3.14 7.79 -5.56
C PHE A 67 1.83 7.22 -6.09
N ILE A 68 1.51 6.01 -5.63
CA ILE A 68 0.25 5.33 -5.91
C ILE A 68 -0.54 5.24 -4.60
N LEU A 69 -1.71 5.88 -4.58
CA LEU A 69 -2.65 5.89 -3.48
C LEU A 69 -3.59 4.69 -3.63
N LYS A 70 -3.75 3.90 -2.57
CA LYS A 70 -4.53 2.65 -2.56
C LYS A 70 -5.46 2.62 -1.34
N PRO A 71 -6.77 2.46 -1.48
CA PRO A 71 -7.65 2.24 -0.34
C PRO A 71 -7.27 0.95 0.40
N ASP A 72 -7.17 1.00 1.73
CA ASP A 72 -6.66 -0.12 2.55
C ASP A 72 -7.45 -1.41 2.29
N ALA A 73 -8.78 -1.30 2.37
CA ALA A 73 -9.71 -2.40 2.18
C ALA A 73 -10.09 -2.70 0.72
N GLY A 74 -9.58 -1.93 -0.25
CA GLY A 74 -9.96 -2.06 -1.66
C GLY A 74 -9.34 -3.27 -2.37
N CYS A 75 -9.95 -3.69 -3.48
CA CYS A 75 -9.46 -4.75 -4.36
C CYS A 75 -9.71 -4.39 -5.84
N GLN A 76 -9.20 -5.21 -6.77
CA GLN A 76 -9.42 -5.05 -8.23
C GLN A 76 -8.94 -3.71 -8.81
N GLY A 77 -8.00 -3.03 -8.14
CA GLY A 77 -7.53 -1.71 -8.54
C GLY A 77 -8.53 -0.56 -8.33
N LYS A 78 -9.72 -0.82 -7.77
CA LYS A 78 -10.74 0.20 -7.54
C LYS A 78 -10.26 1.24 -6.54
N GLY A 79 -10.45 2.51 -6.89
CA GLY A 79 -10.04 3.65 -6.07
C GLY A 79 -8.54 3.95 -6.07
N ILE A 80 -7.74 3.25 -6.88
CA ILE A 80 -6.32 3.61 -7.04
C ILE A 80 -6.21 4.97 -7.75
N ARG A 81 -5.27 5.80 -7.28
CA ARG A 81 -4.89 7.09 -7.88
C ARG A 81 -3.38 7.23 -7.93
N LEU A 82 -2.87 7.96 -8.91
CA LEU A 82 -1.48 8.42 -8.90
C LEU A 82 -1.43 9.85 -8.37
N ALA A 83 -0.40 10.14 -7.58
CA ALA A 83 -0.16 11.46 -7.03
C ALA A 83 1.30 11.88 -7.24
N GLN A 84 1.50 13.10 -7.72
CA GLN A 84 2.84 13.69 -7.91
C GLN A 84 2.97 15.03 -7.16
N SER A 85 1.86 15.56 -6.65
CA SER A 85 1.79 16.81 -5.92
C SER A 85 0.86 16.68 -4.71
N THR A 86 0.98 17.62 -3.78
CA THR A 86 0.08 17.71 -2.63
C THR A 86 -1.38 17.92 -3.05
N LYS A 87 -1.62 18.65 -4.16
CA LYS A 87 -2.96 18.85 -4.72
C LYS A 87 -3.59 17.55 -5.21
N ASP A 88 -2.81 16.67 -5.84
CA ASP A 88 -3.30 15.36 -6.29
C ASP A 88 -3.73 14.50 -5.09
N VAL A 89 -2.97 14.55 -4.00
CA VAL A 89 -3.29 13.83 -2.77
C VAL A 89 -4.58 14.34 -2.16
N THR A 90 -4.72 15.65 -1.97
CA THR A 90 -5.94 16.25 -1.41
C THR A 90 -7.16 15.85 -2.22
N LYS A 91 -7.10 16.02 -3.56
CA LYS A 91 -8.19 15.63 -4.46
C LYS A 91 -8.52 14.13 -4.36
N ALA A 92 -7.51 13.27 -4.34
CA ALA A 92 -7.72 11.83 -4.23
C ALA A 92 -8.37 11.43 -2.90
N LEU A 93 -7.97 12.06 -1.79
CA LEU A 93 -8.55 11.80 -0.48
C LEU A 93 -10.00 12.30 -0.38
N GLU A 94 -10.32 13.44 -1.00
CA GLU A 94 -11.69 13.93 -1.13
C GLU A 94 -12.58 12.96 -1.92
N GLU A 95 -12.11 12.49 -3.08
CA GLU A 95 -12.84 11.52 -3.92
C GLU A 95 -13.06 10.16 -3.23
N LEU A 96 -12.10 9.73 -2.40
CA LEU A 96 -12.15 8.46 -1.67
C LEU A 96 -12.94 8.55 -0.35
N GLY A 97 -13.29 9.75 0.10
CA GLY A 97 -13.96 10.02 1.36
C GLY A 97 -12.99 10.13 2.55
N THR A 98 -13.26 11.11 3.41
CA THR A 98 -12.41 11.54 4.54
C THR A 98 -12.22 10.49 5.63
N THR A 99 -13.04 9.44 5.68
CA THR A 99 -12.95 8.34 6.66
C THR A 99 -12.17 7.13 6.14
N THR A 100 -11.73 7.15 4.88
CA THR A 100 -11.09 6.01 4.24
C THR A 100 -9.60 5.95 4.58
N ASN A 101 -9.15 4.85 5.19
CA ASN A 101 -7.72 4.56 5.32
C ASN A 101 -7.11 4.33 3.94
N VAL A 102 -6.04 5.06 3.63
CA VAL A 102 -5.34 5.01 2.33
C VAL A 102 -3.86 4.77 2.55
N VAL A 103 -3.27 3.96 1.69
CA VAL A 103 -1.83 3.73 1.66
C VAL A 103 -1.25 4.50 0.48
N ALA A 104 -0.27 5.36 0.75
CA ALA A 104 0.52 6.06 -0.27
C ALA A 104 1.87 5.37 -0.43
N GLN A 105 2.06 4.66 -1.54
CA GLN A 105 3.27 3.88 -1.79
C GLN A 105 4.06 4.46 -2.95
N LYS A 106 5.39 4.48 -2.86
CA LYS A 106 6.26 4.92 -3.94
C LYS A 106 5.99 4.08 -5.19
N TYR A 107 5.70 4.73 -6.31
CA TYR A 107 5.41 4.05 -7.56
C TYR A 107 6.71 3.56 -8.22
N ILE A 108 6.74 2.30 -8.64
CA ILE A 108 7.86 1.73 -9.40
C ILE A 108 7.72 2.21 -10.85
N ALA A 109 8.45 3.28 -11.18
CA ALA A 109 8.33 3.98 -12.46
C ALA A 109 9.00 3.25 -13.64
N LYS A 110 9.93 2.33 -13.35
CA LYS A 110 10.67 1.54 -14.34
C LYS A 110 10.42 0.04 -14.11
N PRO A 111 9.20 -0.45 -14.36
CA PRO A 111 8.92 -1.88 -14.25
C PRO A 111 9.62 -2.64 -15.38
N PHE A 112 9.82 -3.94 -15.19
CA PHE A 112 10.17 -4.84 -16.29
C PHE A 112 8.98 -4.94 -17.26
N LEU A 113 9.27 -4.99 -18.56
CA LEU A 113 8.28 -4.96 -19.64
C LEU A 113 8.40 -6.22 -20.48
N ILE A 114 7.26 -6.74 -20.94
CA ILE A 114 7.16 -7.75 -22.00
C ILE A 114 6.28 -7.13 -23.08
N ASP A 115 6.79 -7.08 -24.31
CA ASP A 115 6.12 -6.43 -25.45
C ASP A 115 5.68 -4.99 -25.12
N ASP A 116 6.54 -4.23 -24.44
CA ASP A 116 6.30 -2.85 -23.96
C ASP A 116 5.11 -2.69 -22.99
N LEU A 117 4.54 -3.80 -22.49
CA LEU A 117 3.47 -3.80 -21.52
C LEU A 117 3.99 -4.08 -20.11
N LYS A 118 3.52 -3.28 -19.16
CA LYS A 118 3.72 -3.53 -17.73
C LYS A 118 2.86 -4.71 -17.29
N PHE A 119 3.44 -5.61 -16.50
CA PHE A 119 2.72 -6.71 -15.85
C PHE A 119 3.09 -6.85 -14.37
N ASP A 120 2.36 -7.70 -13.66
CA ASP A 120 2.72 -8.21 -12.35
C ASP A 120 2.54 -9.75 -12.30
N LEU A 121 3.01 -10.38 -11.22
CA LEU A 121 2.89 -11.82 -11.04
C LEU A 121 1.89 -12.12 -9.94
N ARG A 122 0.96 -13.04 -10.23
CA ARG A 122 0.11 -13.68 -9.21
C ARG A 122 0.74 -15.01 -8.82
N ILE A 123 1.23 -15.09 -7.59
CA ILE A 123 1.83 -16.30 -7.01
C ILE A 123 0.85 -16.85 -5.96
N TYR A 124 0.60 -18.16 -6.00
CA TYR A 124 -0.27 -18.90 -5.07
C TYR A 124 0.57 -19.80 -4.17
#